data_AF-A0A7S2WX64-F1
#
_entry.id   AF-A0A7S2WX64-F1
#
_cell.length_a   1.000
_cell.length_b   1.000
_cell.length_c   1.000
_cell.angle_alpha   90.00
_cell.angle_beta   90.00
_cell.angle_gamma   90.00
#
_symmetry.space_group_name_H-M   'P 1'
#
loop_
_entity.id
_entity.type
_entity.pdbx_description
1 polymer ?
#
loop_
_entity_poly.entity_id
_entity_poly.type
_entity_poly.pdbx_seq_one_letter_code
_entity_poly.pdbx_strand_id
1 'polypeptide(L)'
;PGLLWLCPVATMEGQGGEAAKKDFPKKPKLTKAERRELQERQRAAKEAARASSGNSGGGKKGKGADAAKGGGGGGGKKAGGATDAAPSRGPNARGAAGRQTPGRHVDPKQVELFAHLSPFSAPNSHTVGYDVSLNDMHPAVVGLGLQFADPTCLTDANDRSLALLRVIQVLVKDYVTPPGKAFQWELLKRVRQAFQFLTDCRPHSISMGNAMQFVRNAISSMDPEVGDEEAKDGLCEDIDEFIKERITLAGELIATTASRKIRDGDVILTFSRCPVIERLLRAAKNEGKRFHVVLVDSRPGQEGRECLKALAKDSIPCTYVLLNAVSFAMKHVTKVFLEASAIMSNGAALARIGTAVVAMAANARNIPVIFCCETYKLADKVQLDSIVSNELSDPEALVSGLSGGDELTGWKDIPGLKLLNLRHDLTPIKFVDSVVTEVGMIPPTAVPVLLREYRRETGAAVKSEVP
;
A
#
# COMPACT_ATOMS: atom_id res chain seq x y z
N PRO A 1 -7.08 2.12 31.93
CA PRO A 1 -8.48 1.89 32.39
C PRO A 1 -9.25 3.20 32.45
N GLY A 2 -10.29 3.35 31.62
CA GLY A 2 -11.28 4.42 31.73
C GLY A 2 -11.09 5.59 30.77
N LEU A 3 -11.70 5.51 29.59
CA LEU A 3 -12.40 6.64 28.97
C LEU A 3 -13.46 6.07 28.01
N LEU A 4 -14.71 6.17 28.48
CA LEU A 4 -15.92 5.74 27.80
C LEU A 4 -16.17 6.55 26.53
N TRP A 5 -16.51 5.87 25.45
CA TRP A 5 -17.22 6.44 24.30
C TRP A 5 -18.72 6.18 24.50
N LEU A 6 -19.51 7.25 24.66
CA LEU A 6 -20.97 7.23 24.55
C LEU A 6 -21.42 8.54 23.90
N CYS A 7 -21.97 8.46 22.69
CA CYS A 7 -22.96 9.43 22.20
C CYS A 7 -24.03 8.67 21.38
N PRO A 8 -25.32 8.88 21.66
CA PRO A 8 -26.42 8.20 20.99
C PRO A 8 -26.81 8.89 19.68
N VAL A 9 -27.09 8.11 18.64
CA VAL A 9 -27.62 8.58 17.35
C VAL A 9 -29.14 8.72 17.47
N ALA A 10 -29.64 9.94 17.30
CA ALA A 10 -31.07 10.22 17.14
C ALA A 10 -31.50 9.92 15.70
N THR A 11 -32.56 9.13 15.56
CA THR A 11 -33.23 8.82 14.30
C THR A 11 -34.03 10.02 13.79
N MET A 12 -33.81 10.41 12.52
CA MET A 12 -34.75 11.25 11.77
C MET A 12 -35.23 10.49 10.53
N GLU A 13 -36.55 10.26 10.49
CA GLU A 13 -37.30 9.84 9.31
C GLU A 13 -37.33 10.98 8.28
N GLY A 14 -37.11 10.65 7.01
CA GLY A 14 -37.11 11.61 5.91
C GLY A 14 -37.66 10.97 4.64
N GLN A 15 -38.73 11.58 4.13
CA GLN A 15 -39.66 11.11 3.10
C GLN A 15 -39.04 10.97 1.70
N GLY A 16 -39.61 10.06 0.92
CA GLY A 16 -39.26 9.81 -0.48
C GLY A 16 -39.56 11.00 -1.39
N GLY A 17 -38.61 11.29 -2.29
CA GLY A 17 -38.75 12.20 -3.41
C GLY A 17 -38.19 11.57 -4.68
N GLU A 18 -39.07 11.32 -5.63
CA GLU A 18 -38.80 10.73 -6.94
C GLU A 18 -38.12 11.77 -7.86
N ALA A 19 -36.87 11.53 -8.28
CA ALA A 19 -36.13 12.44 -9.13
C ALA A 19 -36.28 12.08 -10.63
N ALA A 20 -36.82 13.03 -11.40
CA ALA A 20 -37.09 12.96 -12.83
C ALA A 20 -35.82 12.74 -13.70
N LYS A 21 -35.94 11.86 -14.70
CA LYS A 21 -34.92 11.63 -15.74
C LYS A 21 -34.80 12.85 -16.68
N LYS A 22 -33.60 13.42 -16.80
CA LYS A 22 -33.24 14.38 -17.86
C LYS A 22 -32.53 13.65 -19.00
N ASP A 23 -33.11 13.68 -20.20
CA ASP A 23 -32.51 13.17 -21.44
C ASP A 23 -31.44 14.13 -21.98
N PHE A 24 -30.27 13.60 -22.36
CA PHE A 24 -29.20 14.33 -23.05
C PHE A 24 -29.27 14.10 -24.58
N PRO A 25 -29.07 15.11 -25.43
CA PRO A 25 -29.13 14.95 -26.87
C PRO A 25 -27.92 14.17 -27.41
N LYS A 26 -28.18 13.09 -28.17
CA LYS A 26 -27.15 12.26 -28.82
C LYS A 26 -26.56 13.00 -30.02
N LYS A 27 -25.23 13.14 -30.07
CA LYS A 27 -24.50 13.67 -31.25
C LYS A 27 -24.71 12.75 -32.48
N PRO A 28 -24.88 13.29 -33.69
CA PRO A 28 -25.11 12.49 -34.89
C PRO A 28 -23.88 11.62 -35.22
N LYS A 29 -24.12 10.36 -35.56
CA LYS A 29 -23.07 9.41 -35.96
C LYS A 29 -22.64 9.72 -37.39
N LEU A 30 -21.43 10.25 -37.58
CA LEU A 30 -20.81 10.42 -38.91
C LEU A 30 -20.70 9.07 -39.64
N THR A 31 -20.97 9.11 -40.94
CA THR A 31 -20.93 7.95 -41.83
C THR A 31 -19.48 7.49 -42.08
N LYS A 32 -19.32 6.25 -42.56
CA LYS A 32 -17.99 5.64 -42.78
C LYS A 32 -17.17 6.39 -43.84
N ALA A 33 -17.83 7.04 -44.80
CA ALA A 33 -17.19 7.86 -45.83
C ALA A 33 -16.57 9.14 -45.23
N GLU A 34 -17.32 9.86 -44.41
CA GLU A 34 -16.86 11.11 -43.78
C GLU A 34 -15.69 10.87 -42.81
N ARG A 35 -15.67 9.72 -42.12
CA ARG A 35 -14.53 9.35 -41.25
C ARG A 35 -13.24 9.10 -42.03
N ARG A 36 -13.34 8.54 -43.24
CA ARG A 36 -12.19 8.25 -44.08
C ARG A 36 -11.61 9.53 -44.67
N GLU A 37 -12.47 10.45 -45.08
CA GLU A 37 -12.09 11.76 -45.61
C GLU A 37 -11.44 12.65 -44.54
N LEU A 38 -11.96 12.61 -43.29
CA LEU A 38 -11.34 13.27 -42.15
C LEU A 38 -9.94 12.71 -41.84
N GLN A 39 -9.77 11.40 -41.96
CA GLN A 39 -8.49 10.73 -41.71
C GLN A 39 -7.46 11.03 -42.81
N GLU A 40 -7.89 11.13 -44.06
CA GLU A 40 -7.02 11.52 -45.19
C GLU A 40 -6.60 12.99 -45.10
N ARG A 41 -7.52 13.90 -44.73
CA ARG A 41 -7.18 15.30 -44.43
C ARG A 41 -6.17 15.45 -43.29
N GLN A 42 -6.32 14.66 -42.23
CA GLN A 42 -5.39 14.70 -41.09
C GLN A 42 -4.00 14.14 -41.46
N ARG A 43 -3.92 13.14 -42.34
CA ARG A 43 -2.63 12.64 -42.86
C ARG A 43 -1.94 13.67 -43.76
N ALA A 44 -2.67 14.31 -44.66
CA ALA A 44 -2.14 15.36 -45.52
C ALA A 44 -1.63 16.56 -44.71
N ALA A 45 -2.35 16.98 -43.65
CA ALA A 45 -1.91 18.05 -42.77
C ALA A 45 -0.63 17.71 -41.99
N LYS A 46 -0.44 16.44 -41.62
CA LYS A 46 0.74 15.98 -40.88
C LYS A 46 1.97 15.83 -41.77
N GLU A 47 1.78 15.51 -43.04
CA GLU A 47 2.85 15.52 -44.05
C GLU A 47 3.26 16.95 -44.43
N ALA A 48 2.30 17.87 -44.55
CA ALA A 48 2.59 19.29 -44.77
C ALA A 48 3.38 19.90 -43.59
N ALA A 49 3.04 19.54 -42.34
CA ALA A 49 3.75 20.03 -41.15
C ALA A 49 5.19 19.48 -41.03
N ARG A 50 5.47 18.29 -41.58
CA ARG A 50 6.83 17.73 -41.65
C ARG A 50 7.70 18.38 -42.73
N ALA A 51 7.09 18.87 -43.80
CA ALA A 51 7.79 19.60 -44.86
C ALA A 51 8.17 21.04 -44.45
N SER A 52 7.47 21.63 -43.48
CA SER A 52 7.76 22.99 -42.99
C SER A 52 8.82 23.09 -41.89
N SER A 53 9.30 21.98 -41.33
CA SER A 53 10.34 21.97 -40.28
C SER A 53 11.67 21.46 -40.81
N GLY A 54 12.41 22.32 -41.52
CA GLY A 54 13.77 22.03 -41.99
C GLY A 54 14.56 23.27 -42.43
N ASN A 55 15.19 23.97 -41.48
CA ASN A 55 16.65 24.24 -41.41
C ASN A 55 17.10 25.70 -41.15
N SER A 56 17.92 25.89 -40.10
CA SER A 56 19.12 26.79 -40.06
C SER A 56 19.89 26.55 -38.75
N GLY A 57 21.20 26.34 -38.65
CA GLY A 57 22.34 26.23 -39.59
C GLY A 57 23.47 25.45 -38.86
N GLY A 58 24.41 24.75 -39.50
CA GLY A 58 25.50 25.17 -40.40
C GLY A 58 26.75 24.36 -39.95
N GLY A 59 27.72 23.91 -40.73
CA GLY A 59 27.99 23.85 -42.17
C GLY A 59 29.22 22.93 -42.40
N LYS A 60 29.32 22.36 -43.62
CA LYS A 60 30.52 21.87 -44.38
C LYS A 60 31.76 21.38 -43.58
N LYS A 61 32.23 20.14 -43.76
CA LYS A 61 32.96 19.52 -44.91
C LYS A 61 33.08 18.01 -44.57
N GLY A 62 33.10 17.01 -45.43
CA GLY A 62 33.28 16.91 -46.88
C GLY A 62 34.17 15.67 -47.17
N LYS A 63 33.67 14.73 -47.99
CA LYS A 63 34.35 13.61 -48.69
C LYS A 63 34.90 12.47 -47.79
N GLY A 64 34.84 11.19 -48.16
CA GLY A 64 34.37 10.43 -49.33
C GLY A 64 34.27 8.94 -48.91
N ALA A 65 33.40 8.15 -49.56
CA ALA A 65 33.78 6.99 -50.39
C ALA A 65 34.70 5.99 -49.67
N ASP A 66 34.41 4.70 -49.50
CA ASP A 66 33.65 3.78 -50.36
C ASP A 66 33.33 2.48 -49.59
N ALA A 67 32.41 1.71 -50.19
CA ALA A 67 32.24 0.25 -50.21
C ALA A 67 33.20 -0.66 -49.38
N ALA A 68 32.86 -1.87 -48.95
CA ALA A 68 31.69 -2.73 -48.92
C ALA A 68 32.18 -4.09 -48.35
N LYS A 69 31.25 -4.91 -47.84
CA LYS A 69 31.33 -6.38 -47.67
C LYS A 69 32.44 -6.90 -46.75
N GLY A 70 32.05 -7.53 -45.64
CA GLY A 70 31.81 -8.98 -45.60
C GLY A 70 33.00 -9.61 -44.88
N GLY A 71 32.92 -10.64 -44.07
CA GLY A 71 31.91 -11.64 -43.78
C GLY A 71 32.69 -12.86 -43.24
N GLY A 72 32.11 -13.60 -42.30
CA GLY A 72 32.62 -14.90 -41.83
C GLY A 72 33.88 -14.82 -40.94
N GLY A 73 34.08 -15.67 -39.95
CA GLY A 73 33.42 -16.92 -39.59
C GLY A 73 34.45 -17.83 -38.92
N GLY A 74 34.02 -18.61 -37.93
CA GLY A 74 34.76 -19.72 -37.31
C GLY A 74 35.92 -19.30 -36.40
N GLY A 75 36.18 -19.91 -35.25
CA GLY A 75 35.80 -21.21 -34.71
C GLY A 75 37.04 -21.80 -34.02
N GLY A 76 36.89 -22.44 -32.86
CA GLY A 76 37.88 -23.43 -32.38
C GLY A 76 38.49 -23.25 -30.99
N LYS A 77 37.91 -23.96 -30.02
CA LYS A 77 38.52 -24.83 -28.96
C LYS A 77 39.93 -24.53 -28.39
N LYS A 78 39.99 -24.42 -27.05
CA LYS A 78 40.71 -25.27 -26.03
C LYS A 78 40.96 -24.41 -24.77
N ALA A 79 40.39 -24.75 -23.61
CA ALA A 79 40.89 -25.66 -22.58
C ALA A 79 42.23 -25.22 -21.93
N GLY A 80 42.17 -24.91 -20.62
CA GLY A 80 43.32 -25.02 -19.71
C GLY A 80 43.54 -23.86 -18.73
N GLY A 81 43.41 -24.16 -17.44
CA GLY A 81 44.38 -23.76 -16.41
C GLY A 81 44.28 -22.38 -15.79
N ALA A 82 44.21 -22.36 -14.45
CA ALA A 82 44.23 -21.19 -13.58
C ALA A 82 45.58 -20.44 -13.58
N THR A 83 45.54 -19.14 -13.27
CA THR A 83 46.29 -18.47 -12.18
C THR A 83 46.05 -16.95 -12.20
N ASP A 84 46.12 -16.35 -11.01
CA ASP A 84 45.93 -14.94 -10.69
C ASP A 84 46.80 -13.97 -11.50
N ALA A 85 46.17 -12.91 -12.03
CA ALA A 85 46.86 -11.67 -12.40
C ALA A 85 45.89 -10.48 -12.30
N ALA A 86 46.12 -9.62 -11.31
CA ALA A 86 45.47 -8.32 -11.19
C ALA A 86 45.93 -7.38 -12.33
N PRO A 87 45.03 -6.62 -13.00
CA PRO A 87 45.46 -5.62 -13.96
C PRO A 87 45.76 -4.29 -13.27
N SER A 88 46.99 -3.82 -13.46
CA SER A 88 47.47 -2.49 -13.08
C SER A 88 46.69 -1.39 -13.82
N ARG A 89 46.11 -0.45 -13.07
CA ARG A 89 45.52 0.78 -13.63
C ARG A 89 46.59 1.85 -13.77
N GLY A 90 46.78 2.34 -14.99
CA GLY A 90 47.68 3.45 -15.31
C GLY A 90 47.25 4.79 -14.67
N PRO A 91 48.17 5.76 -14.55
CA PRO A 91 47.95 6.97 -13.76
C PRO A 91 47.34 8.06 -14.64
N ASN A 92 46.02 8.24 -14.57
CA ASN A 92 45.38 9.55 -14.82
C ASN A 92 43.88 9.49 -14.53
N ALA A 93 43.50 9.87 -13.31
CA ALA A 93 42.18 10.40 -13.00
C ALA A 93 42.27 11.23 -11.71
N ARG A 94 42.67 12.50 -11.86
CA ARG A 94 42.50 13.51 -10.82
C ARG A 94 41.03 13.93 -10.75
N GLY A 95 40.47 13.92 -9.54
CA GLY A 95 39.45 14.90 -9.13
C GLY A 95 37.99 14.56 -9.41
N ALA A 96 37.42 13.64 -8.63
CA ALA A 96 36.02 13.73 -8.24
C ALA A 96 35.93 13.30 -6.77
N ALA A 97 35.80 14.27 -5.86
CA ALA A 97 35.48 14.00 -4.47
C ALA A 97 34.05 13.43 -4.42
N GLY A 98 33.96 12.12 -4.61
CA GLY A 98 32.72 11.37 -4.48
C GLY A 98 32.24 11.50 -3.05
N ARG A 99 31.09 12.12 -2.88
CA ARG A 99 30.25 11.98 -1.69
C ARG A 99 30.04 10.48 -1.51
N GLN A 100 30.76 9.88 -0.58
CA GLN A 100 30.65 8.46 -0.27
C GLN A 100 29.21 8.22 0.17
N THR A 101 28.42 7.56 -0.68
CA THR A 101 27.21 6.87 -0.23
C THR A 101 27.65 5.98 0.92
N PRO A 102 27.08 6.11 2.13
CA PRO A 102 27.41 5.21 3.24
C PRO A 102 27.28 3.78 2.74
N GLY A 103 28.34 2.98 2.87
CA GLY A 103 28.31 1.58 2.48
C GLY A 103 27.13 0.92 3.15
N ARG A 104 26.21 0.35 2.36
CA ARG A 104 25.04 -0.37 2.86
C ARG A 104 25.58 -1.51 3.72
N HIS A 105 25.46 -1.40 5.05
CA HIS A 105 25.85 -2.48 5.96
C HIS A 105 24.85 -3.63 5.73
N VAL A 106 25.22 -4.58 4.88
CA VAL A 106 24.41 -5.77 4.64
C VAL A 106 24.62 -6.69 5.84
N ASP A 107 23.58 -6.87 6.65
CA ASP A 107 23.61 -7.86 7.72
C ASP A 107 23.88 -9.24 7.10
N PRO A 108 24.98 -9.93 7.46
CA PRO A 108 25.29 -11.25 6.90
C PRO A 108 24.18 -12.29 7.15
N LYS A 109 23.33 -12.06 8.15
CA LYS A 109 22.18 -12.90 8.51
C LYS A 109 20.90 -12.56 7.77
N GLN A 110 20.88 -11.46 7.01
CA GLN A 110 19.75 -11.15 6.13
C GLN A 110 19.76 -12.08 4.91
N VAL A 111 18.57 -12.50 4.49
CA VAL A 111 18.39 -13.28 3.26
C VAL A 111 18.71 -12.39 2.06
N GLU A 112 19.58 -12.87 1.17
CA GLU A 112 20.15 -12.09 0.06
C GLU A 112 19.08 -11.50 -0.86
N LEU A 113 18.05 -12.29 -1.19
CA LEU A 113 16.90 -11.86 -1.99
C LEU A 113 16.15 -10.66 -1.40
N PHE A 114 16.26 -10.43 -0.10
CA PHE A 114 15.59 -9.36 0.64
C PHE A 114 16.56 -8.33 1.21
N ALA A 115 17.83 -8.34 0.80
CA ALA A 115 18.85 -7.39 1.26
C ALA A 115 18.53 -5.92 0.89
N HIS A 116 17.63 -5.71 -0.09
CA HIS A 116 17.12 -4.40 -0.44
C HIS A 116 16.07 -3.85 0.52
N LEU A 117 15.45 -4.69 1.35
CA LEU A 117 14.47 -4.27 2.35
C LEU A 117 15.19 -3.76 3.61
N SER A 118 14.55 -2.80 4.29
CA SER A 118 15.04 -2.31 5.58
C SER A 118 15.04 -3.47 6.59
N PRO A 119 16.18 -3.77 7.23
CA PRO A 119 16.25 -4.84 8.22
C PRO A 119 15.35 -4.51 9.41
N PHE A 120 14.79 -5.56 10.04
CA PHE A 120 14.11 -5.39 11.30
C PHE A 120 15.11 -4.95 12.37
N SER A 121 14.78 -3.89 13.12
CA SER A 121 15.58 -3.40 14.24
C SER A 121 14.74 -3.52 15.50
N ALA A 122 15.21 -4.29 16.48
CA ALA A 122 14.52 -4.41 17.76
C ALA A 122 14.42 -3.04 18.44
N PRO A 123 13.31 -2.74 19.15
CA PRO A 123 13.10 -1.47 19.82
C PRO A 123 14.07 -1.33 21.00
N ASN A 124 15.20 -0.67 20.79
CA ASN A 124 16.11 -0.24 21.84
C ASN A 124 16.16 1.29 21.75
N SER A 125 16.23 2.00 22.89
CA SER A 125 16.36 3.48 22.90
C SER A 125 17.54 3.99 22.05
N HIS A 126 18.54 3.14 21.77
CA HIS A 126 19.67 3.42 20.91
C HIS A 126 19.48 3.04 19.42
N THR A 127 18.57 2.12 19.07
CA THR A 127 18.37 1.63 17.68
C THR A 127 17.39 2.48 16.86
N VAL A 128 16.65 3.40 17.49
CA VAL A 128 16.05 4.53 16.75
C VAL A 128 17.15 5.52 16.31
N GLY A 129 18.40 5.38 16.78
CA GLY A 129 19.50 6.31 16.49
C GLY A 129 19.18 7.75 16.90
N TYR A 130 18.16 7.92 17.73
CA TYR A 130 17.57 9.20 18.06
C TYR A 130 17.96 9.52 19.48
N ASP A 131 19.03 10.29 19.63
CA ASP A 131 19.18 11.05 20.85
C ASP A 131 18.01 12.05 20.89
N VAL A 132 17.02 11.75 21.73
CA VAL A 132 15.85 12.60 21.97
C VAL A 132 16.28 14.03 22.37
N SER A 133 17.52 14.17 22.85
CA SER A 133 18.14 15.45 23.21
C SER A 133 18.75 16.22 22.02
N LEU A 134 19.10 15.56 20.90
CA LEU A 134 19.79 16.20 19.76
C LEU A 134 18.85 16.60 18.62
N ASN A 135 17.70 15.95 18.50
CA ASN A 135 16.72 16.28 17.48
C ASN A 135 15.44 16.78 18.13
N ASP A 136 15.14 18.06 17.91
CA ASP A 136 13.88 18.73 18.23
C ASP A 136 12.71 18.02 17.53
N MET A 137 12.23 16.88 18.04
CA MET A 137 11.09 16.12 17.53
C MET A 137 9.94 16.18 18.52
N HIS A 138 8.73 16.28 18.00
CA HIS A 138 7.56 16.39 18.84
C HIS A 138 7.36 15.13 19.70
N PRO A 139 7.14 15.24 21.02
CA PRO A 139 7.02 14.09 21.92
C PRO A 139 5.95 13.08 21.49
N ALA A 140 4.82 13.56 20.95
CA ALA A 140 3.76 12.68 20.41
C ALA A 140 4.23 11.83 19.22
N VAL A 141 5.12 12.37 18.38
CA VAL A 141 5.70 11.65 17.23
C VAL A 141 6.67 10.57 17.73
N VAL A 142 7.49 10.88 18.73
CA VAL A 142 8.40 9.92 19.36
C VAL A 142 7.61 8.78 20.01
N GLY A 143 6.54 9.11 20.75
CA GLY A 143 5.65 8.14 21.38
C GLY A 143 5.04 7.17 20.37
N LEU A 144 4.56 7.67 19.22
CA LEU A 144 4.05 6.83 18.14
C LEU A 144 5.16 6.01 17.46
N GLY A 145 6.37 6.56 17.31
CA GLY A 145 7.51 5.82 16.77
C GLY A 145 7.86 4.59 17.62
N LEU A 146 7.82 4.72 18.94
CA LEU A 146 7.99 3.59 19.86
C LEU A 146 6.88 2.55 19.72
N GLN A 147 5.62 2.99 19.58
CA GLN A 147 4.49 2.08 19.33
C GLN A 147 4.60 1.36 17.98
N PHE A 148 5.14 2.01 16.94
CA PHE A 148 5.38 1.37 15.65
C PHE A 148 6.53 0.38 15.70
N ALA A 149 7.56 0.62 16.50
CA ALA A 149 8.69 -0.29 16.66
C ALA A 149 8.29 -1.56 17.44
N ASP A 150 7.26 -1.49 18.29
CA ASP A 150 6.67 -2.66 18.94
C ASP A 150 5.84 -3.49 17.91
N PRO A 151 6.22 -4.75 17.64
CA PRO A 151 5.54 -5.58 16.65
C PRO A 151 4.11 -5.99 17.06
N THR A 152 3.76 -5.88 18.35
CA THR A 152 2.45 -6.26 18.91
C THR A 152 1.42 -5.14 18.85
N CYS A 153 1.89 -3.89 18.72
CA CYS A 153 1.04 -2.71 18.69
C CYS A 153 0.75 -2.30 17.23
N LEU A 154 -0.43 -1.70 17.00
CA LEU A 154 -0.85 -1.12 15.71
C LEU A 154 -0.51 -2.05 14.51
N THR A 155 -1.05 -3.26 14.55
CA THR A 155 -0.76 -4.29 13.53
C THR A 155 -1.52 -4.06 12.23
N ASP A 156 -2.72 -3.48 12.31
CA ASP A 156 -3.62 -3.17 11.18
C ASP A 156 -3.18 -1.88 10.44
N ALA A 157 -3.32 -1.87 9.12
CA ALA A 157 -3.08 -0.73 8.26
C ALA A 157 -4.01 0.48 8.57
N ASN A 158 -5.27 0.23 8.95
CA ASN A 158 -6.24 1.25 9.35
C ASN A 158 -5.80 1.94 10.65
N ASP A 159 -5.52 1.15 11.69
CA ASP A 159 -5.09 1.66 13.01
C ASP A 159 -3.81 2.48 12.90
N ARG A 160 -2.84 2.03 12.09
CA ARG A 160 -1.61 2.79 11.82
C ARG A 160 -1.87 4.13 11.13
N SER A 161 -2.82 4.17 10.19
CA SER A 161 -3.18 5.41 9.47
C SER A 161 -3.91 6.38 10.39
N LEU A 162 -4.82 5.87 11.22
CA LEU A 162 -5.54 6.63 12.23
C LEU A 162 -4.56 7.26 13.24
N ALA A 163 -3.65 6.46 13.80
CA ALA A 163 -2.67 6.92 14.76
C ALA A 163 -1.74 7.98 14.16
N LEU A 164 -1.28 7.79 12.92
CA LEU A 164 -0.51 8.79 12.18
C LEU A 164 -1.27 10.12 12.08
N LEU A 165 -2.50 10.10 11.58
CA LEU A 165 -3.29 11.32 11.36
C LEU A 165 -3.56 12.06 12.68
N ARG A 166 -3.87 11.34 13.76
CA ARG A 166 -4.06 11.92 15.09
C ARG A 166 -2.80 12.58 15.64
N VAL A 167 -1.64 11.95 15.45
CA VAL A 167 -0.36 12.55 15.87
C VAL A 167 0.02 13.76 15.02
N ILE A 168 -0.31 13.75 13.73
CA ILE A 168 -0.13 14.94 12.89
C ILE A 168 -1.04 16.09 13.36
N GLN A 169 -2.29 15.85 13.74
CA GLN A 169 -3.14 16.91 14.31
C GLN A 169 -2.53 17.52 15.57
N VAL A 170 -2.01 16.69 16.48
CA VAL A 170 -1.31 17.18 17.69
C VAL A 170 -0.09 18.02 17.31
N LEU A 171 0.73 17.51 16.37
CA LEU A 171 1.90 18.24 15.86
C LEU A 171 1.54 19.59 15.24
N VAL A 172 0.46 19.66 14.48
CA VAL A 172 -0.02 20.89 13.80
C VAL A 172 -0.50 21.92 14.83
N LYS A 173 -1.27 21.48 15.84
CA LYS A 173 -1.79 22.36 16.90
C LYS A 173 -0.65 22.98 17.71
N ASP A 174 0.33 22.18 18.08
CA ASP A 174 1.47 22.62 18.90
C ASP A 174 2.55 23.35 18.08
N TYR A 175 2.42 23.43 16.75
CA TYR A 175 3.41 24.07 15.89
C TYR A 175 3.36 25.60 15.98
N VAL A 176 4.52 26.24 16.12
CA VAL A 176 4.64 27.71 16.10
C VAL A 176 5.55 28.14 14.95
N THR A 177 5.06 29.06 14.13
CA THR A 177 5.80 29.57 12.98
C THR A 177 6.96 30.45 13.42
N PRO A 178 8.20 30.16 12.99
CA PRO A 178 9.32 31.06 13.23
C PRO A 178 9.10 32.42 12.54
N PRO A 179 9.50 33.54 13.18
CA PRO A 179 9.26 34.87 12.62
C PRO A 179 9.91 35.02 11.23
N GLY A 180 9.16 35.60 10.29
CA GLY A 180 9.63 35.89 8.93
C GLY A 180 9.64 34.70 7.97
N LYS A 181 9.04 33.57 8.34
CA LYS A 181 8.90 32.39 7.47
C LYS A 181 7.45 32.13 7.11
N ALA A 182 7.23 31.58 5.91
CA ALA A 182 5.90 31.16 5.48
C ALA A 182 5.45 29.89 6.23
N PHE A 183 4.32 29.98 6.93
CA PHE A 183 3.73 28.90 7.73
C PHE A 183 3.65 27.58 6.96
N GLN A 184 3.04 27.60 5.77
CA GLN A 184 2.81 26.40 4.95
C GLN A 184 4.10 25.61 4.66
N TRP A 185 5.17 26.31 4.29
CA TRP A 185 6.44 25.67 3.88
C TRP A 185 7.17 25.04 5.06
N GLU A 186 7.23 25.74 6.19
CA GLU A 186 7.91 25.23 7.38
C GLU A 186 7.09 24.15 8.10
N LEU A 187 5.76 24.28 8.14
CA LEU A 187 4.88 23.21 8.62
C LEU A 187 5.05 21.95 7.77
N LEU A 188 5.01 22.08 6.44
CA LEU A 188 5.20 20.94 5.53
C LEU A 188 6.57 20.26 5.73
N LYS A 189 7.62 21.04 5.96
CA LYS A 189 8.95 20.52 6.28
C LYS A 189 8.94 19.75 7.61
N ARG A 190 8.31 20.30 8.64
CA ARG A 190 8.18 19.68 9.96
C ARG A 190 7.42 18.36 9.91
N VAL A 191 6.29 18.33 9.21
CA VAL A 191 5.48 17.12 9.02
C VAL A 191 6.25 16.06 8.21
N ARG A 192 7.04 16.46 7.19
CA ARG A 192 7.91 15.52 6.46
C ARG A 192 8.98 14.89 7.34
N GLN A 193 9.60 15.67 8.23
CA GLN A 193 10.58 15.15 9.19
C GLN A 193 9.95 14.14 10.15
N ALA A 194 8.76 14.46 10.68
CA ALA A 194 8.02 13.54 11.55
C ALA A 194 7.65 12.23 10.84
N PHE A 195 7.17 12.32 9.59
CA PHE A 195 6.82 11.13 8.81
C PHE A 195 8.04 10.27 8.45
N GLN A 196 9.18 10.89 8.15
CA GLN A 196 10.42 10.16 7.88
C GLN A 196 10.88 9.40 9.14
N PHE A 197 10.88 10.05 10.30
CA PHE A 197 11.21 9.41 11.57
C PHE A 197 10.31 8.19 11.83
N LEU A 198 8.99 8.32 11.65
CA LEU A 198 8.07 7.18 11.82
C LEU A 198 8.34 6.05 10.82
N THR A 199 8.76 6.39 9.59
CA THR A 199 9.14 5.42 8.56
C THR A 199 10.43 4.69 8.92
N ASP A 200 11.37 5.37 9.56
CA ASP A 200 12.62 4.79 10.05
C ASP A 200 12.38 3.86 11.23
N CYS A 201 11.40 4.16 12.10
CA CYS A 201 10.97 3.24 13.17
C CYS A 201 10.33 1.97 12.60
N ARG A 202 9.48 2.10 11.58
CA ARG A 202 8.85 0.98 10.88
C ARG A 202 8.40 1.42 9.49
N PRO A 203 8.74 0.67 8.41
CA PRO A 203 8.32 1.01 7.06
C PRO A 203 6.81 1.27 6.98
N HIS A 204 6.43 2.43 6.44
CA HIS A 204 5.04 2.86 6.40
C HIS A 204 4.22 1.98 5.45
N SER A 205 2.93 1.78 5.75
CA SER A 205 2.01 1.09 4.84
C SER A 205 1.63 1.98 3.65
N ILE A 206 0.99 1.40 2.64
CA ILE A 206 0.40 2.14 1.51
C ILE A 206 -0.66 3.13 2.01
N SER A 207 -1.52 2.68 2.93
CA SER A 207 -2.58 3.50 3.54
C SER A 207 -2.03 4.75 4.24
N MET A 208 -0.94 4.60 5.01
CA MET A 208 -0.23 5.72 5.63
C MET A 208 0.38 6.66 4.59
N GLY A 209 0.97 6.12 3.52
CA GLY A 209 1.53 6.92 2.43
C GLY A 209 0.48 7.78 1.73
N ASN A 210 -0.70 7.20 1.46
CA ASN A 210 -1.82 7.90 0.84
C ASN A 210 -2.43 8.95 1.79
N ALA A 211 -2.61 8.62 3.07
CA ALA A 211 -3.08 9.57 4.08
C ALA A 211 -2.10 10.75 4.25
N MET A 212 -0.79 10.46 4.27
CA MET A 212 0.25 11.48 4.32
C MET A 212 0.26 12.35 3.04
N GLN A 213 -0.01 11.77 1.88
CA GLN A 213 -0.15 12.54 0.64
C GLN A 213 -1.34 13.49 0.68
N PHE A 214 -2.48 13.06 1.25
CA PHE A 214 -3.63 13.92 1.49
C PHE A 214 -3.25 15.12 2.38
N VAL A 215 -2.59 14.89 3.52
CA VAL A 215 -2.13 15.97 4.42
C VAL A 215 -1.19 16.95 3.70
N ARG A 216 -0.26 16.46 2.88
CA ARG A 216 0.65 17.35 2.11
C ARG A 216 -0.11 18.22 1.12
N ASN A 217 -1.10 17.65 0.45
CA ASN A 217 -1.91 18.36 -0.51
C ASN A 217 -2.72 19.45 0.21
N ALA A 218 -3.38 19.11 1.33
CA ALA A 218 -4.12 20.05 2.17
C ALA A 218 -3.25 21.24 2.62
N ILE A 219 -2.04 20.98 3.15
CA ILE A 219 -1.10 22.04 3.52
C ILE A 219 -0.68 22.91 2.33
N SER A 220 -0.52 22.30 1.15
CA SER A 220 -0.08 23.03 -0.05
C SER A 220 -1.20 23.83 -0.72
N SER A 221 -2.46 23.52 -0.43
CA SER A 221 -3.65 24.22 -0.94
C SER A 221 -4.20 25.28 0.01
N MET A 222 -3.60 25.45 1.19
CA MET A 222 -3.98 26.52 2.12
C MET A 222 -3.83 27.90 1.47
N ASP A 223 -4.73 28.82 1.83
CA ASP A 223 -4.64 30.22 1.42
C ASP A 223 -3.56 30.93 2.28
N PRO A 224 -2.55 31.58 1.68
CA PRO A 224 -1.54 32.34 2.42
C PRO A 224 -2.09 33.56 3.18
N GLU A 225 -3.29 34.05 2.82
CA GLU A 225 -3.91 35.23 3.46
C GLU A 225 -4.60 34.89 4.78
N VAL A 226 -4.88 33.62 5.03
CA VAL A 226 -5.51 33.12 6.26
C VAL A 226 -4.49 33.10 7.40
N GLY A 227 -4.92 33.51 8.60
CA GLY A 227 -4.07 33.49 9.78
C GLY A 227 -3.63 32.07 10.19
N ASP A 228 -2.43 31.93 10.75
CA ASP A 228 -1.84 30.65 11.11
C ASP A 228 -2.76 29.76 11.96
N GLU A 229 -3.47 30.32 12.94
CA GLU A 229 -4.37 29.55 13.82
C GLU A 229 -5.61 29.03 13.07
N GLU A 230 -6.22 29.85 12.23
CA GLU A 230 -7.36 29.44 11.41
C GLU A 230 -6.95 28.38 10.37
N ALA A 231 -5.74 28.49 9.81
CA ALA A 231 -5.19 27.49 8.91
C ALA A 231 -4.90 26.14 9.61
N LYS A 232 -4.46 26.17 10.88
CA LYS A 232 -4.29 24.95 11.69
C LYS A 232 -5.62 24.26 11.99
N ASP A 233 -6.63 25.04 12.37
CA ASP A 233 -7.96 24.53 12.67
C ASP A 233 -8.60 23.90 11.44
N GLY A 234 -8.56 24.59 10.30
CA GLY A 234 -9.03 24.05 9.02
C GLY A 234 -8.33 22.73 8.63
N LEU A 235 -7.00 22.64 8.79
CA LEU A 235 -6.28 21.38 8.54
C LEU A 235 -6.69 20.25 9.49
N CYS A 236 -6.95 20.58 10.76
CA CYS A 236 -7.39 19.59 11.72
C CYS A 236 -8.79 19.08 11.37
N GLU A 237 -9.69 19.96 10.94
CA GLU A 237 -11.03 19.62 10.45
C GLU A 237 -10.96 18.73 9.20
N ASP A 238 -10.13 19.08 8.21
CA ASP A 238 -9.89 18.26 7.01
C ASP A 238 -9.40 16.85 7.36
N ILE A 239 -8.51 16.73 8.35
CA ILE A 239 -8.01 15.44 8.84
C ILE A 239 -9.13 14.65 9.54
N ASP A 240 -9.96 15.30 10.33
CA ASP A 240 -11.09 14.67 11.02
C ASP A 240 -12.16 14.16 10.03
N GLU A 241 -12.46 14.96 9.01
CA GLU A 241 -13.35 14.57 7.91
C GLU A 241 -12.77 13.37 7.15
N PHE A 242 -11.47 13.40 6.82
CA PHE A 242 -10.80 12.27 6.17
C PHE A 242 -10.91 10.98 7.00
N ILE A 243 -10.65 11.04 8.32
CA ILE A 243 -10.78 9.88 9.21
C ILE A 243 -12.22 9.35 9.20
N LYS A 244 -13.19 10.25 9.36
CA LYS A 244 -14.61 9.90 9.46
C LYS A 244 -15.11 9.26 8.17
N GLU A 245 -14.91 9.91 7.04
CA GLU A 245 -15.47 9.45 5.76
C GLU A 245 -14.72 8.27 5.18
N ARG A 246 -13.39 8.33 5.20
CA ARG A 246 -12.53 7.43 4.40
C ARG A 246 -12.08 6.19 5.13
N ILE A 247 -12.13 6.20 6.46
CA ILE A 247 -11.75 5.07 7.30
C ILE A 247 -12.99 4.51 8.02
N THR A 248 -13.67 5.34 8.81
CA THR A 248 -14.77 4.86 9.67
C THR A 248 -16.01 4.49 8.85
N LEU A 249 -16.62 5.47 8.17
CA LEU A 249 -17.84 5.27 7.40
C LEU A 249 -17.60 4.34 6.20
N ALA A 250 -16.46 4.47 5.52
CA ALA A 250 -16.08 3.55 4.45
C ALA A 250 -16.07 2.08 4.93
N GLY A 251 -15.45 1.79 6.08
CA GLY A 251 -15.42 0.45 6.64
C GLY A 251 -16.81 -0.09 7.03
N GLU A 252 -17.71 0.77 7.51
CA GLU A 252 -19.10 0.41 7.80
C GLU A 252 -19.89 0.10 6.52
N LEU A 253 -19.76 0.94 5.48
CA LEU A 253 -20.40 0.74 4.19
C LEU A 253 -19.91 -0.54 3.50
N ILE A 254 -18.61 -0.84 3.58
CA ILE A 254 -18.04 -2.09 3.09
C ILE A 254 -18.65 -3.28 3.82
N ALA A 255 -18.72 -3.21 5.15
CA ALA A 255 -19.28 -4.29 5.97
C ALA A 255 -20.75 -4.56 5.61
N THR A 256 -21.59 -3.53 5.48
CA THR A 256 -22.99 -3.66 5.09
C THR A 256 -23.16 -4.10 3.63
N THR A 257 -22.30 -3.64 2.72
CA THR A 257 -22.39 -4.03 1.30
C THR A 257 -22.00 -5.49 1.11
N ALA A 258 -20.96 -5.93 1.81
CA ALA A 258 -20.48 -7.29 1.76
C ALA A 258 -21.38 -8.27 2.55
N SER A 259 -22.02 -7.83 3.65
CA SER A 259 -22.97 -8.68 4.40
C SER A 259 -24.10 -9.19 3.51
N ARG A 260 -24.56 -8.38 2.55
CA ARG A 260 -25.60 -8.73 1.55
C ARG A 260 -25.21 -9.91 0.65
N LYS A 261 -23.92 -10.25 0.55
CA LYS A 261 -23.44 -11.40 -0.23
C LYS A 261 -23.49 -12.73 0.54
N ILE A 262 -23.67 -12.66 1.85
CA ILE A 262 -23.88 -13.83 2.69
C ILE A 262 -25.33 -14.29 2.56
N ARG A 263 -25.51 -15.60 2.41
CA ARG A 263 -26.78 -16.31 2.34
C ARG A 263 -26.88 -17.33 3.47
N ASP A 264 -28.10 -17.76 3.76
CA ASP A 264 -28.33 -18.83 4.71
C ASP A 264 -27.69 -20.14 4.24
N GLY A 265 -27.02 -20.83 5.16
CA GLY A 265 -26.27 -22.07 4.90
C GLY A 265 -24.85 -21.84 4.40
N ASP A 266 -24.41 -20.59 4.24
CA ASP A 266 -23.03 -20.32 3.82
C ASP A 266 -22.02 -20.74 4.89
N VAL A 267 -20.92 -21.32 4.42
CA VAL A 267 -19.69 -21.49 5.19
C VAL A 267 -18.67 -20.48 4.66
N ILE A 268 -18.31 -19.53 5.51
CA ILE A 268 -17.46 -18.39 5.17
C ILE A 268 -16.05 -18.66 5.69
N LEU A 269 -15.03 -18.53 4.86
CA LEU A 269 -13.65 -18.55 5.30
C LEU A 269 -13.07 -17.13 5.36
N THR A 270 -12.35 -16.83 6.44
CA THR A 270 -11.54 -15.62 6.59
C THR A 270 -10.14 -15.99 7.09
N PHE A 271 -9.18 -15.08 6.92
CA PHE A 271 -7.78 -15.28 7.28
C PHE A 271 -7.28 -14.17 8.20
N SER A 272 -6.58 -14.55 9.28
CA SER A 272 -6.01 -13.66 10.28
C SER A 272 -7.07 -12.75 10.95
N ARG A 273 -6.67 -11.57 11.44
CA ARG A 273 -7.58 -10.58 12.03
C ARG A 273 -7.92 -9.48 11.03
N CYS A 274 -9.21 -9.17 10.93
CA CYS A 274 -9.71 -8.06 10.13
C CYS A 274 -10.95 -7.43 10.81
N PRO A 275 -10.84 -6.19 11.33
CA PRO A 275 -11.97 -5.50 11.96
C PRO A 275 -13.15 -5.22 11.02
N VAL A 276 -12.91 -5.05 9.72
CA VAL A 276 -13.97 -4.82 8.72
C VAL A 276 -14.77 -6.11 8.49
N ILE A 277 -14.10 -7.26 8.42
CA ILE A 277 -14.76 -8.57 8.29
C ILE A 277 -15.49 -8.95 9.57
N GLU A 278 -14.94 -8.66 10.75
CA GLU A 278 -15.65 -8.84 12.03
C GLU A 278 -16.99 -8.06 12.03
N ARG A 279 -16.96 -6.78 11.61
CA ARG A 279 -18.17 -5.95 11.45
C ARG A 279 -19.14 -6.52 10.43
N LEU A 280 -18.65 -6.99 9.30
CA LEU A 280 -19.43 -7.64 8.24
C LEU A 280 -20.16 -8.89 8.75
N LEU A 281 -19.46 -9.77 9.48
CA LEU A 281 -20.04 -10.99 10.03
C LEU A 281 -21.08 -10.68 11.11
N ARG A 282 -20.80 -9.68 11.97
CA ARG A 282 -21.78 -9.21 12.96
C ARG A 282 -23.02 -8.62 12.28
N ALA A 283 -22.86 -7.81 11.24
CA ALA A 283 -23.97 -7.26 10.47
C ALA A 283 -24.83 -8.38 9.84
N ALA A 284 -24.20 -9.37 9.22
CA ALA A 284 -24.91 -10.53 8.65
C ALA A 284 -25.67 -11.33 9.72
N LYS A 285 -25.11 -11.52 10.91
CA LYS A 285 -25.80 -12.16 12.03
C LYS A 285 -26.99 -11.33 12.53
N ASN A 286 -26.83 -10.02 12.65
CA ASN A 286 -27.89 -9.10 13.09
C ASN A 286 -29.05 -9.04 12.07
N GLU A 287 -28.78 -9.27 10.79
CA GLU A 287 -29.79 -9.48 9.74
C GLU A 287 -30.51 -10.84 9.83
N GLY A 288 -30.15 -11.69 10.80
CA GLY A 288 -30.78 -13.00 11.03
C GLY A 288 -30.23 -14.14 10.19
N LYS A 289 -29.11 -13.94 9.47
CA LYS A 289 -28.54 -14.96 8.58
C LYS A 289 -27.89 -16.09 9.36
N ARG A 290 -28.09 -17.32 8.89
CA ARG A 290 -27.47 -18.52 9.46
C ARG A 290 -26.28 -18.96 8.63
N PHE A 291 -25.08 -18.79 9.17
CA PHE A 291 -23.83 -19.16 8.50
C PHE A 291 -22.82 -19.68 9.53
N HIS A 292 -21.74 -20.30 9.02
CA HIS A 292 -20.62 -20.79 9.83
C HIS A 292 -19.31 -20.17 9.35
N VAL A 293 -18.42 -19.83 10.28
CA VAL A 293 -17.14 -19.17 9.96
C VAL A 293 -15.97 -20.13 10.14
N VAL A 294 -15.12 -20.26 9.12
CA VAL A 294 -13.82 -20.93 9.20
C VAL A 294 -12.76 -19.84 9.27
N LEU A 295 -12.14 -19.69 10.44
CA LEU A 295 -11.07 -18.75 10.67
C LEU A 295 -9.72 -19.46 10.54
N VAL A 296 -8.96 -19.05 9.53
CA VAL A 296 -7.60 -19.55 9.27
C VAL A 296 -6.59 -18.60 9.89
N ASP A 297 -5.60 -19.13 10.60
CA ASP A 297 -4.53 -18.34 11.21
C ASP A 297 -3.13 -18.86 10.88
N SER A 298 -2.10 -18.06 11.11
CA SER A 298 -0.71 -18.40 10.82
C SER A 298 0.26 -17.99 11.92
N ARG A 299 1.34 -18.75 12.05
CA ARG A 299 2.51 -18.34 12.85
C ARG A 299 3.23 -17.16 12.18
N PRO A 300 4.02 -16.37 12.94
CA PRO A 300 4.22 -16.44 14.39
C PRO A 300 3.19 -15.65 15.21
N GLY A 301 2.58 -14.60 14.64
CA GLY A 301 1.74 -13.66 15.39
C GLY A 301 0.38 -14.20 15.84
N GLN A 302 -0.20 -15.17 15.12
CA GLN A 302 -1.51 -15.77 15.43
C GLN A 302 -2.60 -14.73 15.77
N GLU A 303 -2.65 -13.69 14.94
CA GLU A 303 -3.54 -12.53 15.13
C GLU A 303 -5.01 -12.92 15.03
N GLY A 304 -5.32 -14.02 14.30
CA GLY A 304 -6.67 -14.57 14.19
C GLY A 304 -7.27 -14.93 15.55
N ARG A 305 -6.47 -15.25 16.58
CA ARG A 305 -6.99 -15.50 17.94
C ARG A 305 -7.84 -14.35 18.49
N GLU A 306 -7.50 -13.10 18.21
CA GLU A 306 -8.29 -11.96 18.65
C GLU A 306 -9.62 -11.86 17.89
N CYS A 307 -9.61 -12.13 16.58
CA CYS A 307 -10.83 -12.26 15.77
C CYS A 307 -11.72 -13.40 16.30
N LEU A 308 -11.13 -14.55 16.64
CA LEU A 308 -11.86 -15.68 17.22
C LEU A 308 -12.58 -15.30 18.52
N LYS A 309 -11.89 -14.59 19.42
CA LYS A 309 -12.48 -14.10 20.68
C LYS A 309 -13.64 -13.14 20.41
N ALA A 310 -13.50 -12.23 19.44
CA ALA A 310 -14.56 -11.30 19.06
C ALA A 310 -15.80 -12.04 18.51
N LEU A 311 -15.61 -12.99 17.59
CA LEU A 311 -16.69 -13.80 17.03
C LEU A 311 -17.36 -14.71 18.07
N ALA A 312 -16.58 -15.28 18.99
CA ALA A 312 -17.10 -16.10 20.08
C ALA A 312 -17.96 -15.27 21.05
N LYS A 313 -17.52 -14.05 21.39
CA LYS A 313 -18.30 -13.10 22.21
C LYS A 313 -19.64 -12.77 21.55
N ASP A 314 -19.64 -12.59 20.24
CA ASP A 314 -20.84 -12.35 19.46
C ASP A 314 -21.66 -13.62 19.21
N SER A 315 -21.27 -14.79 19.75
CA SER A 315 -21.93 -16.09 19.56
C SER A 315 -22.10 -16.47 18.08
N ILE A 316 -21.11 -16.19 17.24
CA ILE A 316 -21.06 -16.61 15.84
C ILE A 316 -20.40 -18.00 15.77
N PRO A 317 -21.04 -19.01 15.16
CA PRO A 317 -20.45 -20.33 14.98
C PRO A 317 -19.13 -20.24 14.20
N CYS A 318 -18.04 -20.67 14.81
CA CYS A 318 -16.71 -20.58 14.22
C CYS A 318 -15.88 -21.85 14.42
N THR A 319 -15.03 -22.15 13.44
CA THR A 319 -14.00 -23.19 13.50
C THR A 319 -12.66 -22.51 13.27
N TYR A 320 -11.70 -22.76 14.16
CA TYR A 320 -10.36 -22.21 14.08
C TYR A 320 -9.38 -23.25 13.55
N VAL A 321 -8.65 -22.91 12.49
CA VAL A 321 -7.65 -23.78 11.86
C VAL A 321 -6.38 -23.00 11.55
N LEU A 322 -5.26 -23.71 11.41
CA LEU A 322 -4.01 -23.10 10.95
C LEU A 322 -3.87 -23.21 9.42
N LEU A 323 -3.00 -22.39 8.85
CA LEU A 323 -2.77 -22.30 7.40
C LEU A 323 -2.46 -23.66 6.74
N ASN A 324 -1.79 -24.57 7.45
CA ASN A 324 -1.49 -25.93 6.96
C ASN A 324 -2.75 -26.81 6.77
N ALA A 325 -3.86 -26.50 7.43
CA ALA A 325 -5.12 -27.22 7.32
C ALA A 325 -6.09 -26.61 6.30
N VAL A 326 -5.69 -25.57 5.56
CA VAL A 326 -6.56 -24.88 4.57
C VAL A 326 -7.08 -25.85 3.51
N SER A 327 -6.23 -26.76 3.00
CA SER A 327 -6.63 -27.73 1.98
C SER A 327 -7.78 -28.64 2.44
N PHE A 328 -7.81 -28.97 3.73
CA PHE A 328 -8.88 -29.75 4.36
C PHE A 328 -10.11 -28.88 4.63
N ALA A 329 -9.93 -27.74 5.30
CA ALA A 329 -11.02 -26.86 5.70
C ALA A 329 -11.82 -26.32 4.49
N MET A 330 -11.13 -26.02 3.40
CA MET A 330 -11.71 -25.49 2.17
C MET A 330 -12.69 -26.46 1.46
N LYS A 331 -12.83 -27.72 1.91
CA LYS A 331 -13.81 -28.67 1.33
C LYS A 331 -15.25 -28.27 1.64
N HIS A 332 -15.47 -27.59 2.76
CA HIS A 332 -16.81 -27.23 3.24
C HIS A 332 -17.11 -25.74 3.02
N VAL A 333 -16.14 -24.96 2.54
CA VAL A 333 -16.24 -23.51 2.37
C VAL A 333 -17.00 -23.18 1.10
N THR A 334 -17.86 -22.17 1.20
CA THR A 334 -18.71 -21.68 0.10
C THR A 334 -18.29 -20.32 -0.41
N LYS A 335 -17.70 -19.47 0.44
CA LYS A 335 -17.22 -18.13 0.12
C LYS A 335 -15.99 -17.79 0.95
N VAL A 336 -15.09 -17.01 0.38
CA VAL A 336 -13.91 -16.50 1.09
C VAL A 336 -13.98 -14.96 1.13
N PHE A 337 -13.89 -14.40 2.33
CA PHE A 337 -13.73 -12.96 2.54
C PHE A 337 -12.33 -12.69 3.10
N LEU A 338 -11.60 -11.79 2.46
CA LEU A 338 -10.23 -11.42 2.84
C LEU A 338 -10.11 -9.90 2.92
N GLU A 339 -9.21 -9.40 3.74
CA GLU A 339 -8.85 -7.98 3.75
C GLU A 339 -7.62 -7.77 2.88
N ALA A 340 -7.60 -6.66 2.14
CA ALA A 340 -6.36 -6.18 1.53
C ALA A 340 -5.80 -4.99 2.31
N SER A 341 -4.53 -5.09 2.68
CA SER A 341 -3.74 -3.94 3.15
C SER A 341 -3.61 -2.87 2.07
N ALA A 342 -3.61 -3.29 0.80
CA ALA A 342 -3.72 -2.42 -0.36
C ALA A 342 -4.13 -3.22 -1.61
N ILE A 343 -4.81 -2.58 -2.56
CA ILE A 343 -5.01 -3.13 -3.91
C ILE A 343 -4.19 -2.30 -4.90
N MET A 344 -3.36 -2.98 -5.68
CA MET A 344 -2.49 -2.38 -6.68
C MET A 344 -3.26 -2.02 -7.96
N SER A 345 -2.70 -1.15 -8.80
CA SER A 345 -3.34 -0.72 -10.06
C SER A 345 -3.48 -1.84 -11.09
N ASN A 346 -2.67 -2.89 -11.01
CA ASN A 346 -2.83 -4.11 -11.81
C ASN A 346 -3.89 -5.08 -11.22
N GLY A 347 -4.62 -4.68 -10.18
CA GLY A 347 -5.64 -5.47 -9.49
C GLY A 347 -5.09 -6.56 -8.56
N ALA A 348 -3.77 -6.61 -8.35
CA ALA A 348 -3.18 -7.51 -7.37
C ALA A 348 -3.45 -7.01 -5.94
N ALA A 349 -3.78 -7.92 -5.03
CA ALA A 349 -4.07 -7.59 -3.64
C ALA A 349 -2.85 -7.83 -2.76
N LEU A 350 -2.36 -6.79 -2.08
CA LEU A 350 -1.33 -6.90 -1.05
C LEU A 350 -2.03 -7.10 0.29
N ALA A 351 -1.74 -8.20 0.98
CA ALA A 351 -2.39 -8.57 2.23
C ALA A 351 -1.39 -9.27 3.17
N ARG A 352 -1.86 -9.73 4.33
CA ARG A 352 -1.02 -10.47 5.29
C ARG A 352 -0.47 -11.74 4.65
N ILE A 353 0.78 -12.08 4.97
CA ILE A 353 1.45 -13.30 4.50
C ILE A 353 0.55 -14.54 4.72
N GLY A 354 0.35 -15.35 3.68
CA GLY A 354 -0.56 -16.49 3.69
C GLY A 354 -1.92 -16.23 3.03
N THR A 355 -2.27 -14.97 2.77
CA THR A 355 -3.51 -14.61 2.06
C THR A 355 -3.52 -15.17 0.64
N ALA A 356 -2.38 -15.11 -0.06
CA ALA A 356 -2.27 -15.67 -1.40
C ALA A 356 -2.50 -17.19 -1.43
N VAL A 357 -2.04 -17.91 -0.39
CA VAL A 357 -2.25 -19.37 -0.26
C VAL A 357 -3.73 -19.68 -0.10
N VAL A 358 -4.45 -18.92 0.73
CA VAL A 358 -5.88 -19.07 0.93
C VAL A 358 -6.65 -18.79 -0.37
N ALA A 359 -6.33 -17.69 -1.06
CA ALA A 359 -6.96 -17.32 -2.32
C ALA A 359 -6.71 -18.36 -3.42
N MET A 360 -5.48 -18.88 -3.54
CA MET A 360 -5.15 -19.95 -4.48
C MET A 360 -5.91 -21.25 -4.20
N ALA A 361 -6.01 -21.65 -2.93
CA ALA A 361 -6.73 -22.85 -2.53
C ALA A 361 -8.24 -22.74 -2.79
N ALA A 362 -8.81 -21.55 -2.60
CA ALA A 362 -10.21 -21.27 -2.90
C ALA A 362 -10.48 -21.31 -4.41
N ASN A 363 -9.63 -20.64 -5.20
CA ASN A 363 -9.73 -20.61 -6.66
C ASN A 363 -9.62 -22.02 -7.28
N ALA A 364 -8.74 -22.88 -6.75
CA ALA A 364 -8.60 -24.26 -7.20
C ALA A 364 -9.89 -25.10 -7.03
N ARG A 365 -10.83 -24.64 -6.18
CA ARG A 365 -12.15 -25.27 -5.96
C ARG A 365 -13.31 -24.44 -6.51
N ASN A 366 -13.03 -23.39 -7.30
CA ASN A 366 -14.03 -22.46 -7.82
C ASN A 366 -14.86 -21.78 -6.71
N ILE A 367 -14.24 -21.54 -5.55
CA ILE A 367 -14.86 -20.81 -4.45
C ILE A 367 -14.54 -19.31 -4.64
N PRO A 368 -15.55 -18.43 -4.62
CA PRO A 368 -15.34 -17.01 -4.85
C PRO A 368 -14.52 -16.37 -3.73
N VAL A 369 -13.51 -15.60 -4.11
CA VAL A 369 -12.62 -14.82 -3.24
C VAL A 369 -12.96 -13.34 -3.33
N ILE A 370 -13.52 -12.81 -2.25
CA ILE A 370 -13.99 -11.43 -2.14
C ILE A 370 -13.04 -10.67 -1.22
N PHE A 371 -12.39 -9.65 -1.75
CA PHE A 371 -11.54 -8.76 -0.96
C PHE A 371 -12.34 -7.55 -0.46
N CYS A 372 -12.19 -7.20 0.81
CA CYS A 372 -12.70 -5.96 1.39
C CYS A 372 -11.54 -4.96 1.50
N CYS A 373 -11.70 -3.77 0.95
CA CYS A 373 -10.66 -2.73 0.96
C CYS A 373 -11.27 -1.34 0.79
N GLU A 374 -10.87 -0.39 1.63
CA GLU A 374 -11.25 1.01 1.52
C GLU A 374 -10.54 1.70 0.34
N THR A 375 -11.20 2.67 -0.31
CA THR A 375 -10.61 3.33 -1.50
C THR A 375 -9.29 4.04 -1.21
N TYR A 376 -9.08 4.54 0.00
CA TYR A 376 -7.86 5.25 0.36
C TYR A 376 -6.63 4.31 0.47
N LYS A 377 -6.84 2.99 0.53
CA LYS A 377 -5.77 1.96 0.50
C LYS A 377 -5.38 1.54 -0.92
N LEU A 378 -6.05 2.04 -1.95
CA LEU A 378 -5.71 1.73 -3.34
C LEU A 378 -4.36 2.36 -3.71
N ALA A 379 -3.54 1.61 -4.46
CA ALA A 379 -2.20 2.05 -4.85
C ALA A 379 -2.11 2.30 -6.36
N ASP A 380 -1.59 3.47 -6.74
CA ASP A 380 -1.17 3.79 -8.12
C ASP A 380 0.06 2.98 -8.57
N LYS A 381 0.66 2.23 -7.65
CA LYS A 381 1.81 1.39 -7.90
C LYS A 381 1.38 0.02 -8.44
N VAL A 382 2.30 -0.60 -9.17
CA VAL A 382 2.18 -1.97 -9.65
C VAL A 382 3.32 -2.77 -9.04
N GLN A 383 2.98 -3.93 -8.49
CA GLN A 383 3.94 -4.90 -7.99
C GLN A 383 3.65 -6.25 -8.65
N LEU A 384 4.72 -6.99 -8.99
CA LEU A 384 4.63 -8.25 -9.71
C LEU A 384 4.95 -9.47 -8.83
N ASP A 385 5.66 -9.26 -7.73
CA ASP A 385 6.10 -10.29 -6.79
C ASP A 385 5.89 -9.85 -5.34
N SER A 386 6.23 -10.69 -4.36
CA SER A 386 6.18 -10.33 -2.93
C SER A 386 7.55 -9.94 -2.36
N ILE A 387 8.50 -9.58 -3.23
CA ILE A 387 9.92 -9.39 -2.89
C ILE A 387 10.30 -7.91 -2.98
N VAL A 388 9.99 -7.23 -4.08
CA VAL A 388 10.48 -5.88 -4.37
C VAL A 388 10.09 -4.87 -3.30
N SER A 389 8.86 -4.97 -2.75
CA SER A 389 8.42 -4.17 -1.62
C SER A 389 7.67 -5.05 -0.62
N ASN A 390 8.20 -5.15 0.59
CA ASN A 390 7.62 -5.90 1.70
C ASN A 390 8.15 -5.35 3.04
N GLU A 391 7.60 -5.84 4.14
CA GLU A 391 8.00 -5.51 5.51
C GLU A 391 8.61 -6.75 6.16
N LEU A 392 9.83 -6.61 6.67
CA LEU A 392 10.50 -7.62 7.49
C LEU A 392 10.05 -7.47 8.94
N SER A 393 9.55 -8.55 9.52
CA SER A 393 9.20 -8.66 10.94
C SER A 393 10.32 -9.36 11.71
N ASP A 394 10.19 -9.36 13.04
CA ASP A 394 11.18 -9.96 13.93
C ASP A 394 11.45 -11.43 13.58
N PRO A 395 12.69 -11.81 13.23
CA PRO A 395 13.06 -13.21 13.01
C PRO A 395 12.99 -14.05 14.30
N GLU A 396 13.22 -13.46 15.48
CA GLU A 396 13.17 -14.17 16.77
C GLU A 396 11.76 -14.68 17.09
N ALA A 397 10.72 -14.01 16.58
CA ALA A 397 9.34 -14.44 16.73
C ALA A 397 9.06 -15.84 16.13
N LEU A 398 9.89 -16.31 15.19
CA LEU A 398 9.78 -17.66 14.63
C LEU A 398 10.29 -18.74 15.61
N VAL A 399 11.22 -18.36 16.48
CA VAL A 399 11.85 -19.20 17.53
C VAL A 399 10.94 -19.24 18.77
N SER A 400 10.49 -18.07 19.24
CA SER A 400 9.81 -17.89 20.54
C SER A 400 8.43 -18.57 20.74
N GLY A 401 7.99 -19.44 19.84
CA GLY A 401 6.69 -20.13 19.87
C GLY A 401 6.74 -21.66 19.79
N LEU A 402 7.93 -22.27 19.82
CA LEU A 402 8.09 -23.72 19.87
C LEU A 402 8.20 -24.16 21.34
N SER A 403 7.22 -24.94 21.81
CA SER A 403 7.21 -25.45 23.18
C SER A 403 8.23 -26.59 23.33
N GLY A 404 9.37 -26.30 23.96
CA GLY A 404 10.47 -27.25 24.20
C GLY A 404 11.80 -26.64 23.75
N GLY A 405 12.79 -26.57 24.65
CA GLY A 405 14.06 -25.83 24.50
C GLY A 405 14.57 -25.76 23.06
N ASP A 406 14.54 -24.56 22.49
CA ASP A 406 14.65 -24.37 21.05
C ASP A 406 16.11 -24.50 20.60
N GLU A 407 16.40 -25.51 19.78
CA GLU A 407 17.70 -25.71 19.13
C GLU A 407 18.10 -24.52 18.24
N LEU A 408 17.14 -23.66 17.91
CA LEU A 408 17.32 -22.42 17.17
C LEU A 408 17.61 -21.19 18.07
N THR A 409 17.65 -21.36 19.39
CA THR A 409 18.19 -20.30 20.27
C THR A 409 19.65 -20.00 19.89
N GLY A 410 19.99 -18.73 19.68
CA GLY A 410 21.32 -18.35 19.17
C GLY A 410 21.54 -18.59 17.67
N TRP A 411 20.47 -18.71 16.86
CA TRP A 411 20.58 -18.89 15.40
C TRP A 411 21.48 -17.86 14.69
N LYS A 412 21.66 -16.67 15.27
CA LYS A 412 22.58 -15.64 14.79
C LYS A 412 24.04 -16.08 14.81
N ASP A 413 24.43 -17.02 15.67
CA ASP A 413 25.81 -17.53 15.73
C ASP A 413 26.05 -18.74 14.82
N ILE A 414 24.99 -19.41 14.37
CA ILE A 414 25.08 -20.63 13.54
C ILE A 414 25.43 -20.26 12.09
N PRO A 415 26.61 -20.62 11.54
CA PRO A 415 26.97 -20.26 10.17
C PRO A 415 25.99 -20.85 9.14
N GLY A 416 25.62 -20.06 8.13
CA GLY A 416 24.70 -20.48 7.07
C GLY A 416 23.20 -20.46 7.44
N LEU A 417 22.84 -20.35 8.71
CA LEU A 417 21.45 -20.24 9.14
C LEU A 417 20.94 -18.79 9.06
N LYS A 418 19.79 -18.61 8.41
CA LYS A 418 19.08 -17.33 8.26
C LYS A 418 17.58 -17.54 8.52
N LEU A 419 16.99 -16.69 9.34
CA LEU A 419 15.54 -16.67 9.57
C LEU A 419 14.91 -15.52 8.77
N LEU A 420 13.72 -15.77 8.22
CA LEU A 420 13.00 -14.80 7.40
C LEU A 420 11.53 -14.76 7.81
N ASN A 421 11.08 -13.60 8.26
CA ASN A 421 9.70 -13.36 8.66
C ASN A 421 9.14 -12.18 7.84
N LEU A 422 8.45 -12.47 6.74
CA LEU A 422 7.78 -11.46 5.91
C LEU A 422 6.38 -11.19 6.44
N ARG A 423 5.94 -9.93 6.42
CA ARG A 423 4.59 -9.58 6.91
C ARG A 423 3.50 -9.68 5.85
N HIS A 424 3.82 -9.45 4.57
CA HIS A 424 2.83 -9.36 3.49
C HIS A 424 3.12 -10.34 2.34
N ASP A 425 2.09 -10.73 1.61
CA ASP A 425 2.20 -11.31 0.27
C ASP A 425 1.29 -10.60 -0.73
N LEU A 426 1.65 -10.77 -2.00
CA LEU A 426 0.89 -10.29 -3.13
C LEU A 426 0.07 -11.44 -3.72
N THR A 427 -1.25 -11.25 -3.75
CA THR A 427 -2.20 -12.14 -4.42
C THR A 427 -2.46 -11.66 -5.85
N PRO A 428 -2.07 -12.43 -6.88
CA PRO A 428 -2.34 -12.08 -8.27
C PRO A 428 -3.83 -11.86 -8.56
N ILE A 429 -4.13 -10.94 -9.47
CA ILE A 429 -5.51 -10.60 -9.88
C ILE A 429 -6.37 -11.82 -10.27
N LYS A 430 -5.75 -12.86 -10.84
CA LYS A 430 -6.45 -14.11 -11.23
C LYS A 430 -7.10 -14.88 -10.07
N PHE A 431 -6.75 -14.56 -8.82
CA PHE A 431 -7.33 -15.17 -7.61
C PHE A 431 -8.20 -14.17 -6.83
N VAL A 432 -8.52 -13.03 -7.43
CA VAL A 432 -9.35 -11.98 -6.85
C VAL A 432 -10.60 -11.87 -7.71
N ASP A 433 -11.73 -12.40 -7.24
CA ASP A 433 -12.97 -12.35 -8.03
C ASP A 433 -13.62 -10.97 -7.95
N SER A 434 -13.61 -10.35 -6.78
CA SER A 434 -14.18 -9.02 -6.58
C SER A 434 -13.54 -8.28 -5.41
N VAL A 435 -13.54 -6.95 -5.49
CA VAL A 435 -13.16 -6.04 -4.42
C VAL A 435 -14.41 -5.26 -3.98
N VAL A 436 -14.74 -5.32 -2.69
CA VAL A 436 -15.78 -4.50 -2.08
C VAL A 436 -15.14 -3.28 -1.45
N THR A 437 -15.52 -2.11 -1.96
CA THR A 437 -15.18 -0.78 -1.43
C THR A 437 -16.45 -0.07 -0.98
N GLU A 438 -16.31 1.12 -0.39
CA GLU A 438 -17.44 1.98 -0.02
C GLU A 438 -18.24 2.50 -1.23
N VAL A 439 -17.63 2.50 -2.43
CA VAL A 439 -18.30 2.84 -3.70
C VAL A 439 -19.14 1.67 -4.21
N GLY A 440 -18.89 0.46 -3.69
CA GLY A 440 -19.62 -0.75 -4.00
C GLY A 440 -18.71 -1.91 -4.37
N MET A 441 -19.31 -2.94 -4.95
CA MET A 441 -18.59 -4.13 -5.38
C MET A 441 -18.09 -3.97 -6.81
N ILE A 442 -16.78 -3.96 -6.99
CA ILE A 442 -16.11 -3.74 -8.27
C ILE A 442 -15.24 -4.94 -8.66
N PRO A 443 -14.98 -5.15 -9.96
CA PRO A 443 -13.94 -6.06 -10.38
C PRO A 443 -12.55 -5.45 -10.07
N PRO A 444 -11.52 -6.26 -9.79
CA PRO A 444 -10.18 -5.75 -9.48
C PRO A 444 -9.54 -4.96 -10.64
N THR A 445 -9.99 -5.16 -11.88
CA THR A 445 -9.54 -4.38 -13.05
C THR A 445 -10.04 -2.94 -13.06
N ALA A 446 -11.05 -2.60 -12.25
CA ALA A 446 -11.60 -1.25 -12.16
C ALA A 446 -10.85 -0.34 -11.17
N VAL A 447 -9.85 -0.86 -10.45
CA VAL A 447 -9.07 -0.10 -9.45
C VAL A 447 -8.45 1.18 -10.01
N PRO A 448 -7.81 1.19 -11.21
CA PRO A 448 -7.28 2.42 -11.80
C PRO A 448 -8.36 3.47 -12.10
N VAL A 449 -9.59 3.05 -12.38
CA VAL A 449 -10.71 3.96 -12.63
C VAL A 449 -11.09 4.68 -11.34
N LEU A 450 -11.19 3.95 -10.22
CA LEU A 450 -11.42 4.56 -8.91
C LEU A 450 -10.29 5.53 -8.52
N LEU A 451 -9.03 5.14 -8.74
CA LEU A 451 -7.88 6.02 -8.46
C LEU A 451 -7.91 7.32 -9.30
N ARG A 452 -8.42 7.25 -10.53
CA ARG A 452 -8.58 8.43 -11.38
C ARG A 452 -9.67 9.35 -10.88
N GLU A 453 -10.86 8.84 -10.57
CA GLU A 453 -11.95 9.68 -10.05
C GLU A 453 -11.58 10.27 -8.68
N TYR A 454 -10.94 9.47 -7.84
CA TYR A 454 -10.47 9.91 -6.52
C TYR A 454 -9.47 11.07 -6.59
N ARG A 455 -8.55 11.06 -7.57
CA ARG A 455 -7.60 12.18 -7.79
C ARG A 455 -8.28 13.47 -8.26
N ARG A 456 -9.44 13.37 -8.92
CA ARG A 456 -10.21 14.54 -9.36
C ARG A 456 -10.96 15.17 -8.19
N GLU A 457 -11.53 14.34 -7.31
CA GLU A 457 -12.23 14.79 -6.10
C GLU A 457 -11.28 15.46 -5.11
N THR A 458 -10.07 14.93 -4.92
CA THR A 458 -9.08 15.46 -3.97
C THR A 458 -8.23 16.63 -4.51
N GLY A 459 -8.56 17.20 -5.67
CA GLY A 459 -7.82 18.32 -6.25
C GLY A 459 -6.38 18.03 -6.67
N ALA A 460 -5.91 16.78 -6.54
CA ALA A 460 -4.55 16.36 -6.89
C ALA A 460 -4.27 16.35 -8.41
N ALA A 461 -5.28 16.65 -9.23
CA ALA A 461 -5.20 16.64 -10.68
C ALA A 461 -4.60 17.91 -11.32
N VAL A 462 -4.10 18.88 -10.55
CA VAL A 462 -3.43 20.06 -11.12
C VAL A 462 -1.93 19.99 -10.80
N LYS A 463 -1.10 19.80 -11.84
CA LYS A 463 0.39 19.79 -11.87
C LYS A 463 1.11 18.46 -12.13
N SER A 464 0.56 17.55 -12.94
CA SER A 464 1.40 16.50 -13.59
C SER A 464 1.27 16.42 -15.11
N GLU A 465 0.77 17.48 -15.74
CA GLU A 465 1.02 17.71 -17.17
C GLU A 465 2.18 18.70 -17.28
N VAL A 466 3.39 18.16 -17.43
CA VAL A 466 4.50 18.86 -18.08
C VAL A 466 4.78 18.08 -19.36
N PRO A 467 5.00 18.75 -20.51
CA PRO A 467 4.78 18.20 -21.86
C PRO A 467 5.66 17.01 -22.27
#